data_AF-A0A9E0YG38-F1
#
_entry.id   AF-A0A9E0YG38-F1
#
_cell.length_a   1.000
_cell.length_b   1.000
_cell.length_c   1.000
_cell.angle_alpha   90.00
_cell.angle_beta   90.00
_cell.angle_gamma   90.00
#
_symmetry.space_group_name_H-M   'P 1'
#
loop_
_entity.id
_entity.type
_entity.pdbx_description
1 polymer ?
#
loop_
_entity_poly.entity_id
_entity_poly.type
_entity_poly.pdbx_seq_one_letter_code
_entity_poly.pdbx_strand_id
1 'polypeptide(L)'
;MDEKQNVSRAAGVIGLATLISRILGFVRDMVIAWFFGAGRLSDAFFVAFRIPNLLRRLFAEGTLSMAFVPVFTEQMSRHGREEAFALARSALRMLSI
;
A
#
# COMPACT_ATOMS: atom_id res chain seq x y z
N MET A 1 -14.81 -4.11 -29.17
CA MET A 1 -14.97 -3.04 -28.17
C MET A 1 -14.82 -3.67 -26.80
N ASP A 2 -13.89 -3.38 -25.91
CA ASP A 2 -12.71 -2.50 -25.93
C ASP A 2 -11.91 -2.80 -24.64
N GLU A 3 -10.99 -3.77 -24.67
CA GLU A 3 -10.03 -4.02 -23.57
C GLU A 3 -9.34 -2.70 -23.15
N LYS A 4 -9.00 -1.86 -24.15
CA LYS A 4 -8.40 -0.54 -23.98
C LYS A 4 -9.32 0.48 -23.30
N GLN A 5 -10.65 0.42 -23.52
CA GLN A 5 -11.59 1.31 -22.82
C GLN A 5 -11.74 0.92 -21.35
N ASN A 6 -11.74 -0.38 -21.03
CA ASN A 6 -11.81 -0.83 -19.64
C ASN A 6 -10.55 -0.45 -18.85
N VAL A 7 -9.36 -0.63 -19.44
CA VAL A 7 -8.09 -0.25 -18.80
C VAL A 7 -7.98 1.27 -18.61
N SER A 8 -8.32 2.07 -19.62
CA SER A 8 -8.29 3.54 -19.50
C SER A 8 -9.28 4.08 -18.48
N ARG A 9 -10.49 3.49 -18.40
CA ARG A 9 -11.48 3.84 -17.38
C ARG A 9 -11.01 3.47 -15.98
N ALA A 10 -10.46 2.27 -15.80
CA ALA A 10 -9.90 1.84 -14.51
C ALA A 10 -8.72 2.71 -14.07
N ALA A 11 -7.78 3.01 -14.99
CA ALA A 11 -6.67 3.91 -14.73
C ALA A 11 -7.13 5.32 -14.37
N GLY A 12 -8.16 5.83 -15.05
CA GLY A 12 -8.77 7.13 -14.74
C GLY A 12 -9.37 7.18 -13.33
N VAL A 13 -10.11 6.15 -12.93
CA VAL A 13 -10.69 6.04 -11.58
C VAL A 13 -9.61 5.97 -10.51
N ILE A 14 -8.57 5.15 -10.71
CA ILE A 14 -7.46 5.01 -9.76
C ILE A 14 -6.67 6.33 -9.67
N GLY A 15 -6.43 7.00 -10.80
CA GLY A 15 -5.75 8.29 -10.85
C GLY A 15 -6.51 9.37 -10.08
N LEU A 16 -7.83 9.47 -10.29
CA LEU A 16 -8.71 10.39 -9.55
C LEU A 16 -8.72 10.09 -8.06
N ALA A 17 -8.89 8.82 -7.67
CA ALA A 17 -8.86 8.41 -6.26
C ALA A 17 -7.52 8.76 -5.59
N THR A 18 -6.41 8.59 -6.33
CA THR A 18 -5.06 8.94 -5.86
C THR A 18 -4.91 10.45 -5.68
N LEU A 19 -5.36 11.26 -6.64
CA LEU A 19 -5.32 12.73 -6.54
C LEU A 19 -6.12 13.24 -5.35
N ILE A 20 -7.35 12.75 -5.19
CA ILE A 20 -8.21 13.12 -4.05
C ILE A 20 -7.51 12.78 -2.73
N SER A 21 -6.95 11.58 -2.61
CA SER A 21 -6.22 11.16 -1.42
C SER A 21 -5.03 12.07 -1.09
N ARG A 22 -4.27 12.50 -2.11
CA ARG A 22 -3.15 13.43 -1.93
C ARG A 22 -3.60 14.83 -1.49
N ILE A 23 -4.68 15.35 -2.07
CA ILE A 23 -5.25 16.64 -1.70
C ILE A 23 -5.74 16.59 -0.25
N LEU A 24 -6.47 15.54 0.14
CA LEU A 24 -6.93 15.36 1.51
C LEU A 24 -5.76 15.27 2.50
N GLY A 25 -4.69 14.55 2.14
CA GLY A 25 -3.46 14.49 2.93
C GLY A 25 -2.81 15.86 3.09
N PHE A 26 -2.76 16.66 2.03
CA PHE A 26 -2.22 18.01 2.07
C PHE A 26 -3.07 18.95 2.95
N VAL A 27 -4.40 18.88 2.84
CA VAL A 27 -5.31 19.64 3.69
C VAL A 27 -5.12 19.26 5.16
N ARG A 28 -4.99 17.96 5.46
CA ARG A 28 -4.67 17.49 6.82
C ARG A 28 -3.39 18.12 7.34
N ASP A 29 -2.32 18.11 6.53
CA ASP A 29 -1.03 18.66 6.94
C ASP A 29 -1.11 20.18 7.17
N MET A 30 -1.88 20.90 6.34
CA MET A 30 -2.16 22.33 6.50
C MET A 30 -2.96 22.63 7.78
N VAL A 31 -3.97 21.82 8.08
CA VAL A 31 -4.77 21.92 9.32
C VAL A 31 -3.88 21.68 10.54
N ILE A 32 -3.03 20.65 10.52
CA ILE A 32 -2.08 20.38 11.60
C ILE A 32 -1.12 21.55 11.77
N ALA A 33 -0.56 22.08 10.69
CA ALA A 33 0.33 23.23 10.75
C ALA A 33 -0.38 24.49 11.27
N TRP A 34 -1.66 24.69 10.97
CA TRP A 34 -2.44 25.82 11.46
C TRP A 34 -2.77 25.71 12.95
N PHE A 35 -3.16 24.52 13.43
CA PHE A 35 -3.51 24.30 14.85
C PHE A 35 -2.29 24.15 15.76
N PHE A 36 -1.21 23.53 15.30
CA PHE A 36 -0.04 23.22 16.13
C PHE A 36 1.18 24.14 15.85
N GLY A 37 1.16 24.91 14.75
CA GLY A 37 2.32 25.68 14.28
C GLY A 37 3.49 24.79 13.83
N ALA A 38 4.63 25.39 13.50
CA ALA A 38 5.90 24.67 13.31
C ALA A 38 6.50 24.31 14.69
N GLY A 39 5.84 23.40 15.41
CA GLY A 39 6.15 23.07 16.79
C GLY A 39 6.48 21.59 17.02
N ARG A 40 6.93 21.27 18.24
CA ARG A 40 7.29 19.89 18.64
C ARG A 40 6.14 18.87 18.49
N LEU A 41 4.89 19.33 18.53
CA LEU A 41 3.70 18.47 18.40
C LEU A 41 3.44 18.02 16.96
N SER A 42 3.63 18.90 15.98
CA SER A 42 3.54 18.53 14.55
C SER A 42 4.64 17.55 14.17
N ASP A 43 5.87 17.75 14.67
CA ASP A 43 6.98 16.82 14.43
C ASP A 43 6.69 15.43 15.01
N ALA A 44 6.20 15.37 16.25
CA ALA A 44 5.81 14.11 16.89
C ALA A 44 4.69 13.40 16.11
N PHE A 45 3.70 14.15 15.61
CA PHE A 45 2.63 13.60 14.78
C PHE A 45 3.16 13.00 13.47
N PHE A 46 4.05 13.71 12.76
CA PHE A 46 4.64 13.20 11.52
C PHE A 46 5.53 11.97 11.75
N VAL A 47 6.29 11.95 12.86
CA VAL A 47 7.08 10.78 13.26
C VAL A 47 6.16 9.59 13.58
N ALA A 48 5.08 9.80 14.34
CA ALA A 48 4.11 8.76 14.64
C ALA A 48 3.44 8.21 13.37
N PHE A 49 3.13 9.09 12.40
CA PHE A 49 2.56 8.70 11.11
C PHE A 49 3.51 7.91 10.21
N ARG A 50 4.82 7.90 10.51
CA ARG A 50 5.80 7.18 9.70
C ARG A 50 5.60 5.68 9.78
N ILE A 51 5.29 5.14 10.96
CA ILE A 51 5.03 3.70 11.18
C ILE A 51 3.89 3.18 10.29
N PRO A 52 2.65 3.72 10.37
CA PRO A 52 1.56 3.25 9.52
C PRO A 52 1.82 3.52 8.04
N ASN A 53 2.51 4.61 7.68
CA ASN A 53 2.83 4.90 6.29
C ASN A 53 3.89 3.93 5.72
N LEU A 54 4.83 3.45 6.54
CA LEU A 54 5.77 2.39 6.16
C LEU A 54 5.04 1.07 5.92
N LEU A 55 4.11 0.68 6.80
CA LEU A 55 3.27 -0.49 6.59
C LEU A 55 2.45 -0.36 5.29
N ARG A 56 1.83 0.80 5.05
CA ARG A 56 1.12 1.09 3.81
C ARG A 56 2.02 0.95 2.58
N ARG A 57 3.26 1.44 2.65
CA ARG A 57 4.24 1.31 1.55
C ARG A 57 4.63 -0.14 1.28
N LEU A 58 4.86 -0.92 2.33
CA LEU A 58 5.24 -2.32 2.21
C LEU A 58 4.10 -3.19 1.64
N PHE A 59 2.88 -2.98 2.14
CA PHE A 59 1.73 -3.87 1.85
C PHE A 59 0.78 -3.34 0.78
N ALA A 60 0.54 -2.04 0.69
CA ALA A 60 -0.52 -1.44 -0.13
C ALA A 60 -0.01 -0.74 -1.41
N GLU A 61 1.26 -0.33 -1.46
CA GLU A 61 1.87 0.19 -2.72
C GLU A 61 2.27 -0.95 -3.68
N GLY A 62 1.95 -2.20 -3.31
CA GLY A 62 1.99 -3.34 -4.22
C GLY A 62 3.36 -3.96 -4.40
N THR A 63 4.45 -3.44 -3.80
CA THR A 63 5.79 -4.05 -3.93
C THR A 63 5.81 -5.50 -3.42
N LEU A 64 5.22 -5.75 -2.25
CA LEU A 64 5.09 -7.12 -1.74
C LEU A 64 4.17 -7.95 -2.63
N SER A 65 3.01 -7.42 -3.04
CA SER A 65 2.06 -8.14 -3.89
C SER A 65 2.63 -8.47 -5.28
N MET A 66 3.41 -7.56 -5.88
CA MET A 66 4.06 -7.77 -7.18
C MET A 66 5.10 -8.89 -7.13
N ALA A 67 5.86 -9.01 -6.03
CA ALA A 67 6.82 -10.10 -5.86
C ALA A 67 6.15 -11.40 -5.39
N PHE A 68 5.14 -11.32 -4.53
CA PHE A 68 4.51 -12.47 -3.89
C PHE A 68 3.48 -13.19 -4.76
N VAL A 69 2.61 -12.45 -5.46
CA VAL A 69 1.50 -13.03 -6.24
C VAL A 69 1.98 -13.99 -7.34
N PRO A 70 3.01 -13.65 -8.15
CA PRO A 70 3.50 -14.56 -9.19
C PRO A 70 4.07 -15.86 -8.59
N VAL A 71 4.90 -15.74 -7.55
CA VAL A 71 5.56 -16.88 -6.89
C VAL A 71 4.54 -17.78 -6.19
N PHE A 72 3.56 -17.20 -5.50
CA PHE A 72 2.50 -17.95 -4.86
C PHE A 72 1.62 -18.68 -5.88
N THR A 73 1.29 -18.03 -7.00
CA THR A 73 0.48 -18.63 -8.07
C THR A 73 1.23 -19.76 -8.77
N GLU A 74 2.54 -19.61 -8.99
CA GLU A 74 3.39 -20.67 -9.54
C GLU A 74 3.44 -21.89 -8.61
N GLN A 75 3.65 -21.67 -7.31
CA GLN A 75 3.64 -22.75 -6.31
C GLN A 75 2.29 -23.45 -6.22
N MET A 76 1.19 -22.69 -6.26
CA MET A 76 -0.16 -23.24 -6.28
C MET A 76 -0.41 -24.11 -7.51
N SER A 77 0.11 -23.70 -8.67
CA SER A 77 -0.08 -24.43 -9.93
C SER A 77 0.80 -25.68 -10.05
N ARG A 78 2.03 -25.66 -9.52
CA ARG A 78 3.00 -26.75 -9.71
C ARG A 78 3.03 -27.77 -8.57
N HIS A 79 2.87 -27.30 -7.34
CA HIS A 79 3.06 -28.10 -6.13
C HIS A 79 1.78 -28.22 -5.28
N GLY A 80 0.69 -27.64 -5.76
CA GLY A 80 -0.61 -27.69 -5.12
C GLY A 80 -0.73 -26.79 -3.89
N ARG A 81 -1.85 -26.94 -3.19
CA ARG A 81 -2.27 -25.99 -2.14
C ARG A 81 -1.37 -26.01 -0.91
N GLU A 82 -0.85 -27.17 -0.51
CA GLU A 82 -0.05 -27.26 0.72
C GLU A 82 1.27 -26.49 0.64
N GLU A 83 2.03 -26.65 -0.45
CA GLU A 83 3.31 -25.94 -0.62
C GLU A 83 3.13 -24.44 -0.83
N ALA A 84 2.11 -24.02 -1.60
CA ALA A 84 1.78 -22.60 -1.75
C ALA A 84 1.49 -21.93 -0.40
N PHE A 85 0.70 -22.59 0.46
CA PHE A 85 0.44 -22.09 1.81
C PHE A 85 1.66 -22.21 2.73
N ALA A 86 2.57 -23.17 2.51
CA ALA A 86 3.84 -23.22 3.22
C ALA A 86 4.72 -22.01 2.91
N LEU A 87 4.82 -21.62 1.63
CA LEU A 87 5.49 -20.40 1.20
C LEU A 87 4.87 -19.15 1.86
N ALA A 88 3.54 -19.05 1.86
CA ALA A 88 2.82 -17.94 2.51
C ALA A 88 3.12 -17.86 4.02
N ARG A 89 3.13 -19.00 4.72
CA ARG A 89 3.48 -19.06 6.15
C ARG A 89 4.93 -18.65 6.42
N SER A 90 5.87 -19.07 5.56
CA SER A 90 7.27 -18.68 5.66
C SER A 90 7.48 -17.18 5.44
N ALA A 91 6.81 -16.61 4.44
CA ALA A 91 6.80 -15.17 4.19
C ALA A 91 6.19 -14.39 5.37
N LEU A 92 5.10 -14.88 5.96
CA LEU A 92 4.47 -14.27 7.13
C LEU A 92 5.40 -14.28 8.36
N ARG A 93 6.13 -15.37 8.57
CA ARG A 93 7.11 -15.50 9.66
C ARG A 93 8.27 -14.52 9.49
N MET A 94 8.79 -14.34 8.28
CA MET A 94 9.85 -13.36 8.01
C MET A 94 9.40 -11.91 8.21
N LEU A 95 8.10 -11.60 8.00
CA LEU A 95 7.54 -10.27 8.22
C LEU A 95 7.19 -9.98 9.68
N SER A 96 7.08 -11.01 10.52
CA SER A 96 6.68 -10.91 11.93
C SER A 96 7.85 -11.01 12.91
N ILE A 97 9.08 -11.19 12.41
CA ILE A 97 10.36 -11.23 13.16
C ILE A 97 11.12 -9.96 12.81
#